data_AF-A0A4Q9R468-F1
#
_entry.id   AF-A0A4Q9R468-F1
#
_cell.length_a   1.000
_cell.length_b   1.000
_cell.length_c   1.000
_cell.angle_alpha   90.00
_cell.angle_beta   90.00
_cell.angle_gamma   90.00
#
_symmetry.space_group_name_H-M   'P 1'
#
loop_
_entity.id
_entity.type
_entity.pdbx_description
1 polymer ?
#
loop_
_entity_poly.entity_id
_entity_poly.type
_entity_poly.pdbx_seq_one_letter_code
_entity_poly.pdbx_strand_id
1 'polypeptide(L)'
;MIWSPITRNGITLTHIRQEENTNQCVAASVGMIAQNANYWRKNENALFSYGASAMRTHNPGAFTQVNDRELINVNGIRSNAVAAYLRSYGWNVISLNATNAGNAAALVDRINSMQNYDSCILAAGSDQLHAFAAIKLGGTTYILNPALDPSENPDDALFTYQGNVVRIDPQNNTNVQFNTAASGNETYRSVAECYFIPSQYSICTTVRWMYRAVVG
;
A
#
# COMPACT_ATOMS: atom_id res chain seq x y z
N MET A 1 -15.31 3.25 -2.63
CA MET A 1 -14.03 4.00 -2.67
C MET A 1 -14.09 5.03 -3.78
N ILE A 2 -13.29 6.10 -3.70
CA ILE A 2 -13.27 7.15 -4.72
C ILE A 2 -11.94 7.10 -5.45
N TRP A 3 -11.99 6.95 -6.77
CA TRP A 3 -10.82 6.77 -7.62
C TRP A 3 -10.54 8.05 -8.37
N SER A 4 -9.30 8.53 -8.32
CA SER A 4 -8.91 9.75 -9.00
C SER A 4 -7.46 9.65 -9.50
N PRO A 5 -7.13 10.27 -10.64
CA PRO A 5 -5.75 10.42 -11.03
C PRO A 5 -5.09 11.53 -10.20
N ILE A 6 -3.82 11.35 -9.87
CA ILE A 6 -2.97 12.42 -9.35
C ILE A 6 -1.68 12.46 -10.16
N THR A 7 -1.28 13.65 -10.62
CA THR A 7 -0.07 13.83 -11.40
C THR A 7 0.98 14.60 -10.60
N ARG A 8 2.17 14.03 -10.46
CA ARG A 8 3.31 14.66 -9.79
C ARG A 8 4.60 14.30 -10.51
N ASN A 9 5.45 15.29 -10.77
CA ASN A 9 6.73 15.12 -11.48
C ASN A 9 6.59 14.40 -12.83
N GLY A 10 5.51 14.69 -13.57
CA GLY A 10 5.24 14.08 -14.89
C GLY A 10 4.75 12.64 -14.85
N ILE A 11 4.56 12.04 -13.66
CA ILE A 11 3.98 10.71 -13.49
C ILE A 11 2.53 10.85 -13.01
N THR A 12 1.61 10.22 -13.72
CA THR A 12 0.20 10.08 -13.28
C THR A 12 0.02 8.76 -12.54
N LEU A 13 -0.45 8.86 -11.31
CA LEU A 13 -0.77 7.73 -10.45
C LEU A 13 -2.29 7.64 -10.24
N THR A 14 -2.81 6.43 -10.10
CA THR A 14 -4.16 6.20 -9.58
C THR A 14 -4.15 6.33 -8.06
N HIS A 15 -4.82 7.36 -7.55
CA HIS A 15 -5.14 7.49 -6.14
C HIS A 15 -6.51 6.85 -5.87
N ILE A 16 -6.63 6.17 -4.72
CA ILE A 16 -7.89 5.59 -4.26
C ILE A 16 -8.12 6.10 -2.85
N ARG A 17 -9.10 6.99 -2.70
CA ARG A 17 -9.56 7.50 -1.41
C ARG A 17 -10.52 6.49 -0.78
N GLN A 18 -10.35 6.21 0.50
CA GLN A 18 -11.39 5.54 1.27
C GLN A 18 -12.65 6.40 1.34
N GLU A 19 -13.80 5.77 1.51
CA GLU A 19 -15.02 6.52 1.84
C GLU A 19 -14.89 7.12 3.25
N GLU A 20 -15.47 8.31 3.44
CA GLU A 20 -15.50 8.97 4.73
C GLU A 20 -16.18 8.08 5.79
N ASN A 21 -15.65 8.10 7.02
CA ASN A 21 -16.15 7.29 8.13
C ASN A 21 -16.11 5.76 7.87
N THR A 22 -15.20 5.29 7.01
CA THR A 22 -14.95 3.86 6.80
C THR A 22 -13.51 3.49 7.14
N ASN A 23 -13.28 2.18 7.36
CA ASN A 23 -11.96 1.62 7.67
C ASN A 23 -11.28 0.99 6.43
N GLN A 24 -11.49 1.56 5.24
CA GLN A 24 -11.06 0.99 3.96
C GLN A 24 -9.57 1.26 3.62
N CYS A 25 -8.81 1.94 4.47
CA CYS A 25 -7.44 2.43 4.17
C CYS A 25 -6.47 1.37 3.63
N VAL A 26 -6.47 0.15 4.17
CA VAL A 26 -5.63 -0.96 3.69
C VAL A 26 -6.11 -1.44 2.32
N ALA A 27 -7.42 -1.57 2.12
CA ALA A 27 -7.98 -2.01 0.85
C ALA A 27 -7.74 -0.97 -0.26
N ALA A 28 -7.86 0.31 0.06
CA ALA A 28 -7.49 1.42 -0.82
C ALA A 28 -6.00 1.39 -1.16
N SER A 29 -5.12 1.16 -0.17
CA SER A 29 -3.67 1.03 -0.38
C SER A 29 -3.30 -0.14 -1.29
N VAL A 30 -3.96 -1.30 -1.13
CA VAL A 30 -3.83 -2.43 -2.05
C VAL A 30 -4.25 -2.06 -3.46
N GLY A 31 -5.38 -1.37 -3.61
CA GLY A 31 -5.83 -0.92 -4.93
C GLY A 31 -4.84 0.05 -5.58
N MET A 32 -4.29 1.00 -4.83
CA MET A 32 -3.26 1.94 -5.34
C MET A 32 -2.00 1.20 -5.79
N ILE A 33 -1.50 0.23 -5.00
CA ILE A 33 -0.36 -0.60 -5.40
C ILE A 33 -0.70 -1.41 -6.65
N ALA A 34 -1.88 -2.04 -6.68
CA ALA A 34 -2.31 -2.89 -7.78
C ALA A 34 -2.38 -2.14 -9.12
N GLN A 35 -2.90 -0.91 -9.11
CA GLN A 35 -3.07 -0.08 -10.31
C GLN A 35 -1.74 0.55 -10.76
N ASN A 36 -0.93 1.06 -9.84
CA ASN A 36 0.27 1.83 -10.18
C ASN A 36 1.53 0.99 -10.40
N ALA A 37 1.67 -0.13 -9.69
CA ALA A 37 2.77 -1.07 -9.94
C ALA A 37 2.42 -2.12 -11.01
N ASN A 38 1.27 -1.94 -11.69
CA ASN A 38 0.76 -2.81 -12.76
C ASN A 38 0.69 -4.29 -12.37
N TYR A 39 0.39 -4.56 -11.10
CA TYR A 39 0.13 -5.92 -10.64
C TYR A 39 -1.23 -6.45 -11.12
N TRP A 40 -2.14 -5.58 -11.59
CA TRP A 40 -3.52 -5.97 -11.83
C TRP A 40 -4.35 -5.01 -12.71
N ARG A 41 -5.51 -5.51 -13.17
CA ARG A 41 -6.55 -4.75 -13.91
C ARG A 41 -7.99 -4.90 -13.37
N LYS A 42 -8.28 -5.63 -12.27
CA LYS A 42 -9.69 -5.85 -11.88
C LYS A 42 -10.29 -4.71 -11.03
N ASN A 43 -11.60 -4.86 -10.82
CA ASN A 43 -12.54 -3.90 -10.27
C ASN A 43 -12.51 -3.81 -8.74
N GLU A 44 -13.12 -2.75 -8.22
CA GLU A 44 -13.24 -2.44 -6.79
C GLU A 44 -13.81 -3.60 -5.95
N ASN A 45 -14.76 -4.37 -6.47
CA ASN A 45 -15.40 -5.46 -5.72
C ASN A 45 -14.39 -6.54 -5.27
N ALA A 46 -13.37 -6.81 -6.08
CA ALA A 46 -12.36 -7.79 -5.69
C ALA A 46 -11.46 -7.31 -4.53
N LEU A 47 -11.28 -5.99 -4.32
CA LEU A 47 -10.63 -5.46 -3.10
C LEU A 47 -11.39 -5.90 -1.85
N PHE A 48 -12.71 -5.77 -1.88
CA PHE A 48 -13.56 -6.14 -0.75
C PHE A 48 -13.62 -7.65 -0.54
N SER A 49 -13.86 -8.44 -1.59
CA SER A 49 -14.00 -9.89 -1.43
C SER A 49 -12.73 -10.59 -0.95
N TYR A 50 -11.57 -10.20 -1.47
CA TYR A 50 -10.30 -10.77 -1.03
C TYR A 50 -9.93 -10.30 0.38
N GLY A 51 -10.19 -9.04 0.72
CA GLY A 51 -9.97 -8.52 2.08
C GLY A 51 -10.86 -9.23 3.10
N ALA A 52 -12.14 -9.37 2.77
CA ALA A 52 -13.12 -10.07 3.61
C ALA A 52 -12.76 -11.54 3.81
N SER A 53 -12.32 -12.24 2.75
CA SER A 53 -11.84 -13.62 2.84
C SER A 53 -10.65 -13.76 3.79
N ALA A 54 -9.64 -12.86 3.67
CA ALA A 54 -8.50 -12.85 4.56
C ALA A 54 -8.90 -12.59 6.03
N MET A 55 -9.81 -11.63 6.26
CA MET A 55 -10.34 -11.29 7.57
C MET A 55 -11.07 -12.47 8.23
N ARG A 56 -11.96 -13.15 7.49
CA ARG A 56 -12.69 -14.33 8.00
C ARG A 56 -11.77 -15.51 8.30
N THR A 57 -10.72 -15.70 7.49
CA THR A 57 -9.72 -16.75 7.72
C THR A 57 -8.94 -16.52 9.02
N HIS A 58 -8.58 -15.27 9.33
CA HIS A 58 -7.78 -14.92 10.51
C HIS A 58 -8.62 -14.64 11.77
N ASN A 59 -9.93 -14.49 11.63
CA ASN A 59 -10.87 -14.24 12.73
C ASN A 59 -12.11 -15.15 12.57
N PRO A 60 -11.93 -16.48 12.62
CA PRO A 60 -13.04 -17.41 12.44
C PRO A 60 -14.10 -17.20 13.52
N GLY A 61 -15.37 -17.15 13.12
CA GLY A 61 -16.51 -16.96 14.04
C GLY A 61 -16.87 -15.51 14.36
N ALA A 62 -16.00 -14.52 14.07
CA ALA A 62 -16.30 -13.12 14.34
C ALA A 62 -17.22 -12.46 13.30
N PHE A 63 -17.28 -12.98 12.06
CA PHE A 63 -17.83 -12.23 10.90
C PHE A 63 -18.67 -13.09 9.93
N THR A 64 -19.47 -14.02 10.45
CA THR A 64 -20.17 -15.04 9.62
C THR A 64 -21.39 -14.54 8.85
N GLN A 65 -21.93 -13.36 9.16
CA GLN A 65 -23.17 -12.84 8.55
C GLN A 65 -23.04 -11.43 7.93
N VAL A 66 -21.82 -10.90 7.81
CA VAL A 66 -21.60 -9.54 7.27
C VAL A 66 -21.16 -9.64 5.81
N ASN A 67 -21.77 -8.81 4.94
CA ASN A 67 -21.37 -8.74 3.53
C ASN A 67 -19.90 -8.25 3.41
N ASP A 68 -19.21 -8.61 2.33
CA ASP A 68 -17.77 -8.36 2.19
C ASP A 68 -17.39 -6.87 2.32
N ARG A 69 -18.19 -5.99 1.70
CA ARG A 69 -17.93 -4.54 1.73
C ARG A 69 -18.15 -3.98 3.13
N GLU A 70 -19.27 -4.30 3.75
CA GLU A 70 -19.62 -3.89 5.11
C GLU A 70 -18.61 -4.39 6.14
N LEU A 71 -18.12 -5.63 5.99
CA LEU A 71 -17.08 -6.18 6.84
C LEU A 71 -15.84 -5.28 6.84
N ILE A 72 -15.36 -4.90 5.65
CA ILE A 72 -14.20 -4.01 5.52
C ILE A 72 -14.52 -2.57 5.94
N ASN A 73 -15.71 -2.05 5.62
CA ASN A 73 -16.10 -0.69 6.01
C ASN A 73 -16.08 -0.51 7.52
N VAL A 74 -16.62 -1.49 8.26
CA VAL A 74 -16.77 -1.42 9.71
C VAL A 74 -15.50 -1.85 10.43
N ASN A 75 -14.83 -2.91 9.99
CA ASN A 75 -13.74 -3.53 10.77
C ASN A 75 -12.35 -3.24 10.20
N GLY A 76 -12.28 -2.74 8.96
CA GLY A 76 -11.05 -2.66 8.20
C GLY A 76 -10.40 -4.02 7.98
N ILE A 77 -9.13 -3.98 7.59
CA ILE A 77 -8.29 -5.16 7.47
C ILE A 77 -7.25 -5.08 8.58
N ARG A 78 -7.33 -6.00 9.53
CA ARG A 78 -6.41 -6.08 10.66
C ARG A 78 -5.02 -6.49 10.19
N SER A 79 -3.99 -6.02 10.90
CA SER A 79 -2.57 -6.33 10.66
C SER A 79 -2.33 -7.81 10.33
N ASN A 80 -2.81 -8.71 11.20
CA ASN A 80 -2.63 -10.16 11.04
C ASN A 80 -3.24 -10.75 9.74
N ALA A 81 -4.19 -10.06 9.10
CA ALA A 81 -4.83 -10.47 7.85
C ALA A 81 -4.23 -9.81 6.61
N VAL A 82 -3.44 -8.73 6.72
CA VAL A 82 -2.93 -7.96 5.57
C VAL A 82 -2.04 -8.83 4.67
N ALA A 83 -1.11 -9.60 5.24
CA ALA A 83 -0.22 -10.45 4.44
C ALA A 83 -0.99 -11.52 3.65
N ALA A 84 -2.03 -12.12 4.25
CA ALA A 84 -2.89 -13.07 3.57
C ALA A 84 -3.75 -12.42 2.48
N TYR A 85 -4.26 -11.22 2.76
CA TYR A 85 -4.98 -10.41 1.77
C TYR A 85 -4.09 -10.13 0.55
N LEU A 86 -2.86 -9.67 0.75
CA LEU A 86 -1.91 -9.43 -0.34
C LEU A 86 -1.55 -10.72 -1.11
N ARG A 87 -1.34 -11.84 -0.42
CA ARG A 87 -1.08 -13.15 -1.07
C ARG A 87 -2.26 -13.66 -1.89
N SER A 88 -3.49 -13.26 -1.58
CA SER A 88 -4.66 -13.61 -2.41
C SER A 88 -4.61 -12.98 -3.82
N TYR A 89 -3.80 -11.94 -4.02
CA TYR A 89 -3.47 -11.37 -5.33
C TYR A 89 -2.29 -12.09 -6.02
N GLY A 90 -1.73 -13.12 -5.41
CA GLY A 90 -0.53 -13.81 -5.91
C GLY A 90 0.78 -13.09 -5.58
N TRP A 91 0.74 -12.03 -4.77
CA TRP A 91 1.95 -11.28 -4.42
C TRP A 91 2.79 -12.03 -3.38
N ASN A 92 4.10 -12.00 -3.59
CA ASN A 92 5.07 -12.39 -2.57
C ASN A 92 5.18 -11.24 -1.58
N VAL A 93 5.02 -11.52 -0.30
CA VAL A 93 4.89 -10.49 0.74
C VAL A 93 5.83 -10.81 1.88
N ILE A 94 6.66 -9.83 2.22
CA ILE A 94 7.53 -9.85 3.39
C ILE A 94 6.91 -8.92 4.44
N SER A 95 6.43 -9.50 5.53
CA SER A 95 5.91 -8.75 6.68
C SER A 95 7.04 -8.37 7.62
N LEU A 96 7.19 -7.08 7.87
CA LEU A 96 8.17 -6.51 8.81
C LEU A 96 7.42 -5.70 9.86
N ASN A 97 7.82 -5.82 11.13
CA ASN A 97 7.25 -5.08 12.24
C ASN A 97 8.33 -4.38 13.07
N ALA A 98 8.06 -3.19 13.57
CA ALA A 98 8.97 -2.42 14.42
C ALA A 98 8.75 -2.78 15.89
N THR A 99 9.01 -4.05 16.25
CA THR A 99 8.80 -4.56 17.62
C THR A 99 10.04 -4.44 18.51
N ASN A 100 11.22 -4.28 17.92
CA ASN A 100 12.49 -4.05 18.59
C ASN A 100 13.46 -3.30 17.66
N ALA A 101 14.63 -2.91 18.17
CA ALA A 101 15.60 -2.11 17.41
C ALA A 101 16.15 -2.82 16.16
N GLY A 102 16.40 -4.13 16.22
CA GLY A 102 16.89 -4.90 15.08
C GLY A 102 15.86 -4.99 13.95
N ASN A 103 14.58 -5.20 14.32
CA ASN A 103 13.49 -5.25 13.35
C ASN A 103 13.16 -3.86 12.79
N ALA A 104 13.27 -2.80 13.61
CA ALA A 104 13.13 -1.42 13.14
C ALA A 104 14.19 -1.06 12.10
N ALA A 105 15.46 -1.44 12.32
CA ALA A 105 16.53 -1.28 11.33
C ALA A 105 16.23 -2.04 10.04
N ALA A 106 15.84 -3.32 10.14
CA ALA A 106 15.50 -4.12 8.96
C ALA A 106 14.32 -3.55 8.16
N LEU A 107 13.33 -2.96 8.84
CA LEU A 107 12.19 -2.27 8.23
C LEU A 107 12.64 -1.01 7.48
N VAL A 108 13.49 -0.19 8.11
CA VAL A 108 14.06 1.03 7.51
C VAL A 108 14.89 0.69 6.28
N ASP A 109 15.80 -0.27 6.42
CA ASP A 109 16.66 -0.72 5.32
C ASP A 109 15.82 -1.20 4.14
N ARG A 110 14.81 -2.03 4.40
CA ARG A 110 13.96 -2.60 3.35
C ARG A 110 13.20 -1.53 2.58
N ILE A 111 12.61 -0.54 3.25
CA ILE A 111 11.82 0.51 2.59
C ILE A 111 12.73 1.45 1.81
N ASN A 112 13.85 1.88 2.40
CA ASN A 112 14.77 2.79 1.74
C ASN A 112 15.54 2.11 0.58
N SER A 113 15.66 0.78 0.59
CA SER A 113 16.26 0.00 -0.50
C SER A 113 15.28 -0.44 -1.60
N MET A 114 14.03 0.03 -1.59
CA MET A 114 13.04 -0.30 -2.63
C MET A 114 13.61 -0.05 -4.03
N GLN A 115 13.55 -1.08 -4.87
CA GLN A 115 13.86 -1.01 -6.29
C GLN A 115 12.67 -0.49 -7.08
N ASN A 116 12.89 -0.12 -8.34
CA ASN A 116 11.82 0.36 -9.20
C ASN A 116 10.70 -0.71 -9.31
N TYR A 117 9.44 -0.28 -9.13
CA TYR A 117 8.22 -1.09 -9.00
C TYR A 117 8.06 -1.88 -7.69
N ASP A 118 9.01 -1.84 -6.77
CA ASP A 118 8.77 -2.33 -5.41
C ASP A 118 7.72 -1.45 -4.73
N SER A 119 6.97 -2.04 -3.82
CA SER A 119 5.92 -1.37 -3.08
C SER A 119 5.83 -1.87 -1.65
N CYS A 120 5.28 -1.05 -0.76
CA CYS A 120 4.97 -1.45 0.60
C CYS A 120 3.67 -0.80 1.07
N ILE A 121 2.89 -1.53 1.86
CA ILE A 121 1.86 -0.93 2.72
C ILE A 121 2.50 -0.55 4.05
N LEU A 122 2.54 0.75 4.34
CA LEU A 122 3.02 1.31 5.60
C LEU A 122 1.82 1.42 6.56
N ALA A 123 1.77 0.62 7.62
CA ALA A 123 0.65 0.60 8.57
C ALA A 123 1.03 1.15 9.95
N ALA A 124 0.13 1.95 10.51
CA ALA A 124 0.28 2.63 11.80
C ALA A 124 -0.22 1.76 12.98
N GLY A 125 0.45 0.66 13.29
CA GLY A 125 0.26 -0.08 14.56
C GLY A 125 -1.09 -0.78 14.73
N SER A 126 -1.23 -1.51 15.85
CA SER A 126 -2.35 -2.42 16.10
C SER A 126 -3.70 -1.72 16.35
N ASP A 127 -3.68 -0.45 16.77
CA ASP A 127 -4.86 0.22 17.32
C ASP A 127 -5.39 1.34 16.40
N GLN A 128 -4.61 1.75 15.40
CA GLN A 128 -5.04 2.71 14.38
C GLN A 128 -5.04 2.01 13.02
N LEU A 129 -6.26 1.80 12.48
CA LEU A 129 -6.46 1.33 11.10
C LEU A 129 -6.12 2.46 10.14
N HIS A 130 -4.83 2.76 10.02
CA HIS A 130 -4.34 3.74 9.08
C HIS A 130 -3.14 3.18 8.33
N ALA A 131 -3.20 3.26 7.01
CA ALA A 131 -2.21 2.68 6.13
C ALA A 131 -1.96 3.61 4.94
N PHE A 132 -0.74 3.60 4.44
CA PHE A 132 -0.31 4.32 3.25
C PHE A 132 0.24 3.34 2.22
N ALA A 133 0.07 3.65 0.94
CA ALA A 133 0.74 2.92 -0.13
C ALA A 133 2.05 3.61 -0.49
N ALA A 134 3.18 2.95 -0.33
CA ALA A 134 4.48 3.39 -0.83
C ALA A 134 4.83 2.63 -2.11
N ILE A 135 5.22 3.34 -3.17
CA ILE A 135 5.56 2.77 -4.48
C ILE A 135 6.81 3.45 -5.01
N LYS A 136 7.82 2.68 -5.43
CA LYS A 136 9.03 3.22 -6.06
C LYS A 136 8.86 3.24 -7.57
N LEU A 137 8.94 4.42 -8.19
CA LEU A 137 8.83 4.60 -9.64
C LEU A 137 9.83 5.67 -10.11
N GLY A 138 10.61 5.38 -11.15
CA GLY A 138 11.54 6.34 -11.76
C GLY A 138 12.54 6.96 -10.77
N GLY A 139 13.04 6.16 -9.81
CA GLY A 139 13.95 6.64 -8.76
C GLY A 139 13.29 7.44 -7.63
N THR A 140 11.99 7.73 -7.72
CA THR A 140 11.21 8.43 -6.69
C THR A 140 10.31 7.45 -5.94
N THR A 141 10.22 7.60 -4.62
CA THR A 141 9.22 6.91 -3.80
C THR A 141 8.01 7.81 -3.64
N TYR A 142 6.85 7.29 -4.02
CA TYR A 142 5.55 7.94 -3.91
C TYR A 142 4.80 7.31 -2.75
N ILE A 143 4.39 8.11 -1.77
CA ILE A 143 3.54 7.67 -0.66
C ILE A 143 2.15 8.28 -0.86
N LEU A 144 1.16 7.43 -1.10
CA LEU A 144 -0.23 7.81 -1.27
C LEU A 144 -1.02 7.63 0.02
N ASN A 145 -1.72 8.68 0.44
CA ASN A 145 -2.57 8.69 1.62
C ASN A 145 -4.03 8.42 1.22
N PRO A 146 -4.62 7.27 1.58
CA PRO A 146 -5.99 6.93 1.20
C PRO A 146 -7.05 7.78 1.94
N ALA A 147 -6.71 8.52 3.00
CA ALA A 147 -7.70 9.29 3.75
C ALA A 147 -8.03 10.65 3.14
N LEU A 148 -7.22 11.14 2.19
CA LEU A 148 -7.33 12.51 1.69
C LEU A 148 -7.74 12.53 0.22
N ASP A 149 -8.56 13.51 -0.13
CA ASP A 149 -8.90 13.80 -1.52
C ASP A 149 -7.75 14.59 -2.17
N PRO A 150 -7.15 14.08 -3.26
CA PRO A 150 -6.06 14.77 -3.93
C PRO A 150 -6.50 16.06 -4.64
N SER A 151 -7.80 16.28 -4.90
CA SER A 151 -8.30 17.54 -5.46
C SER A 151 -8.37 18.66 -4.43
N GLU A 152 -8.51 18.31 -3.14
CA GLU A 152 -8.57 19.28 -2.04
C GLU A 152 -7.21 19.47 -1.37
N ASN A 153 -6.46 18.37 -1.17
CA ASN A 153 -5.21 18.35 -0.41
C ASN A 153 -4.11 17.60 -1.18
N PRO A 154 -3.69 18.06 -2.37
CA PRO A 154 -2.76 17.32 -3.24
C PRO A 154 -1.41 17.01 -2.61
N ASP A 155 -0.92 17.90 -1.76
CA ASP A 155 0.37 17.80 -1.08
C ASP A 155 0.36 16.83 0.12
N ASP A 156 -0.82 16.63 0.72
CA ASP A 156 -1.01 15.67 1.82
C ASP A 156 -1.55 14.31 1.33
N ALA A 157 -2.15 14.27 0.14
CA ALA A 157 -2.61 13.04 -0.51
C ALA A 157 -1.45 12.26 -1.15
N LEU A 158 -0.35 12.94 -1.50
CA LEU A 158 0.82 12.34 -2.12
C LEU A 158 2.13 13.00 -1.69
N PHE A 159 2.98 12.22 -1.02
CA PHE A 159 4.35 12.60 -0.68
C PHE A 159 5.35 11.99 -1.65
N THR A 160 6.41 12.71 -2.02
CA THR A 160 7.42 12.24 -2.97
C THR A 160 8.85 12.42 -2.46
N TYR A 161 9.67 11.38 -2.59
CA TYR A 161 11.05 11.38 -2.09
C TYR A 161 12.02 10.73 -3.07
N GLN A 162 13.15 11.39 -3.32
CA GLN A 162 14.26 10.84 -4.12
C GLN A 162 15.34 10.15 -3.28
N GLY A 163 15.21 10.15 -1.95
CA GLY A 163 16.16 9.55 -1.00
C GLY A 163 15.49 8.69 0.06
N ASN A 164 15.98 8.76 1.29
CA ASN A 164 15.41 8.04 2.43
C ASN A 164 14.01 8.58 2.76
N VAL A 165 13.07 7.66 2.85
CA VAL A 165 11.64 7.93 3.09
C VAL A 165 11.30 7.64 4.55
N VAL A 166 12.00 6.67 5.14
CA VAL A 166 11.81 6.26 6.53
C VAL A 166 13.11 6.38 7.31
N ARG A 167 12.97 6.56 8.63
CA ARG A 167 14.07 6.55 9.59
C ARG A 167 13.64 5.87 10.89
N ILE A 168 14.62 5.44 11.66
CA ILE A 168 14.40 5.12 13.08
C ILE A 168 14.22 6.44 13.83
N ASP A 169 13.24 6.51 14.73
CA ASP A 169 13.04 7.65 15.63
C ASP A 169 14.29 7.84 16.50
N PRO A 170 15.00 8.99 16.42
CA PRO A 170 16.22 9.20 17.18
C PRO A 170 16.00 9.26 18.69
N GLN A 171 14.76 9.46 19.15
CA GLN A 171 14.39 9.43 20.58
C GLN A 171 13.92 8.05 21.03
N ASN A 172 13.56 7.18 20.09
CA ASN A 172 13.09 5.83 20.37
C ASN A 172 13.52 4.85 19.28
N ASN A 173 14.63 4.15 19.53
CA ASN A 173 15.26 3.27 18.55
C ASN A 173 14.42 2.04 18.15
N THR A 174 13.23 1.84 18.72
CA THR A 174 12.28 0.80 18.30
C THR A 174 11.15 1.32 17.42
N ASN A 175 11.01 2.64 17.25
CA ASN A 175 9.98 3.24 16.43
C ASN A 175 10.55 3.58 15.05
N VAL A 176 9.83 3.22 13.99
CA VAL A 176 10.11 3.69 12.64
C VAL A 176 9.16 4.82 12.30
N GLN A 177 9.65 5.82 11.59
CA GLN A 177 8.85 6.94 11.11
C GLN A 177 9.06 7.12 9.61
N PHE A 178 8.01 7.52 8.89
CA PHE A 178 8.10 7.95 7.50
C PHE A 178 7.90 9.47 7.38
N ASN A 179 8.57 10.07 6.41
CA ASN A 179 8.48 11.50 6.14
C ASN A 179 7.16 11.82 5.42
N THR A 180 6.50 12.91 5.83
CA THR A 180 5.29 13.48 5.21
C THR A 180 5.45 14.95 4.84
N ALA A 181 6.68 15.43 4.69
CA ALA A 181 6.92 16.81 4.26
C ALA A 181 6.69 16.98 2.76
N ALA A 182 5.75 17.86 2.40
CA ALA A 182 5.58 18.31 1.02
C ALA A 182 6.56 19.43 0.62
N SER A 183 7.17 20.15 1.58
CA SER A 183 7.79 21.47 1.33
C SER A 183 9.04 21.81 2.18
N GLY A 184 9.79 20.80 2.65
CA GLY A 184 11.11 21.01 3.27
C GLY A 184 11.14 21.11 4.80
N ASN A 185 9.97 21.17 5.47
CA ASN A 185 9.88 20.96 6.92
C ASN A 185 9.54 19.50 7.20
N GLU A 186 10.57 18.68 7.46
CA GLU A 186 10.41 17.25 7.71
C GLU A 186 9.40 16.99 8.84
N THR A 187 8.26 16.40 8.47
CA THR A 187 7.24 15.94 9.41
C THR A 187 7.24 14.43 9.37
N TYR A 188 7.29 13.78 10.53
CA TYR A 188 7.46 12.33 10.62
C TYR A 188 6.25 11.69 11.28
N ARG A 189 5.79 10.58 10.70
CA ARG A 189 4.67 9.78 11.23
C ARG A 189 5.11 8.37 11.49
N SER A 190 4.65 7.79 12.60
CA SER A 190 5.03 6.43 13.00
C SER A 190 4.55 5.38 12.00
N VAL A 191 5.41 4.40 11.74
CA VAL A 191 5.13 3.15 11.02
C VAL A 191 5.45 2.02 11.98
N ALA A 192 4.46 1.18 12.27
CA ALA A 192 4.70 -0.01 13.07
C ALA A 192 4.97 -1.23 12.19
N GLU A 193 4.39 -1.27 11.00
CA GLU A 193 4.46 -2.43 10.12
C GLU A 193 4.66 -2.02 8.67
N CYS A 194 5.43 -2.83 7.94
CA CYS A 194 5.54 -2.75 6.49
C CYS A 194 5.23 -4.12 5.90
N TYR A 195 4.33 -4.14 4.93
CA TYR A 195 4.07 -5.29 4.07
C TYR A 195 4.74 -5.05 2.74
N PHE A 196 6.01 -5.44 2.65
CA PHE A 196 6.86 -5.21 1.50
C PHE A 196 6.54 -6.22 0.39
N ILE A 197 6.36 -5.69 -0.82
CA ILE A 197 6.03 -6.41 -2.04
C ILE A 197 7.16 -6.12 -3.03
N PRO A 198 8.14 -7.03 -3.18
CA PRO A 198 9.16 -6.88 -4.21
C PRO A 198 8.50 -6.88 -5.59
N SER A 199 9.04 -6.06 -6.49
CA SER A 199 8.70 -6.07 -7.90
C SER A 199 8.82 -7.48 -8.45
N GLN A 200 7.73 -7.99 -9.01
CA GLN A 200 7.67 -9.36 -9.52
C GLN A 200 7.90 -9.46 -11.03
N TYR A 201 8.39 -8.40 -11.70
CA TYR A 201 8.64 -8.31 -13.15
C TYR A 201 7.87 -9.36 -14.01
N SER A 202 6.68 -8.96 -14.51
CA SER A 202 6.00 -9.51 -15.70
C SER A 202 5.37 -10.92 -15.63
N ILE A 203 4.03 -10.96 -15.57
CA ILE A 203 3.22 -11.31 -16.76
C ILE A 203 2.06 -10.31 -16.84
N CYS A 204 2.21 -9.18 -17.56
CA CYS A 204 1.16 -8.62 -18.42
C CYS A 204 1.57 -7.29 -19.10
N THR A 205 2.64 -7.27 -19.87
CA THR A 205 2.85 -6.21 -20.89
C THR A 205 3.35 -6.73 -22.24
N THR A 206 3.32 -8.05 -22.50
CA THR A 206 3.67 -8.59 -23.83
C THR A 206 2.78 -9.78 -24.23
N VAL A 207 1.47 -9.54 -24.36
CA VAL A 207 0.64 -10.27 -25.34
C VAL A 207 0.11 -9.27 -26.38
N ARG A 208 1.05 -8.52 -26.96
CA ARG A 208 1.00 -8.04 -28.34
C ARG A 208 2.26 -8.63 -28.96
N TRP A 209 2.18 -9.15 -30.19
CA TRP A 209 3.22 -9.93 -30.90
C TRP A 209 3.26 -11.45 -30.65
N MET A 210 2.13 -12.13 -30.83
CA MET A 210 2.13 -13.33 -31.67
C MET A 210 1.02 -13.17 -32.71
N TYR A 211 1.23 -12.20 -33.60
CA TYR A 211 0.68 -12.33 -34.94
C TYR A 211 1.31 -13.60 -35.51
N ARG A 212 0.48 -14.60 -35.78
CA ARG A 212 0.85 -15.68 -36.69
C ARG A 212 1.11 -14.98 -38.02
N ALA A 213 2.39 -14.75 -38.33
CA ALA A 213 2.80 -14.63 -39.72
C ALA A 213 2.50 -15.99 -40.35
N VAL A 214 1.30 -16.15 -40.89
CA VAL A 214 1.02 -17.16 -41.89
C VAL A 214 1.71 -16.65 -43.15
N VAL A 215 2.97 -16.99 -43.29
CA VAL A 215 3.64 -17.05 -44.59
C VAL A 215 3.78 -18.53 -44.90
N GLY A 216 3.09 -18.96 -45.94
CA GLY A 216 2.90 -20.35 -46.36
C GLY A 216 1.55 -20.50 -47.01
#